data_AF-A0A6J4FPP6-F1
#
_entry.id   AF-A0A6J4FPP6-F1
#
_cell.length_a   1.000
_cell.length_b   1.000
_cell.length_c   1.000
_cell.angle_alpha   90.00
_cell.angle_beta   90.00
_cell.angle_gamma   90.00
#
_symmetry.space_group_name_H-M   'P 1'
#
loop_
_entity.id
_entity.type
_entity.pdbx_description
1 polymer ?
#
loop_
_entity_poly.entity_id
_entity_poly.type
_entity_poly.pdbx_seq_one_letter_code
_entity_poly.pdbx_strand_id
1 'polypeptide(L)' 'MQNHIRDIRMLTELIEAEAGGRPFDRSQARDLAHRLAEHNPEIAKTLRRISDRLGPQV' A
#
# COMPACT_ATOMS: atom_id res chain seq x y z
N MET A 1 -1.25 3.93 -18.53
CA MET A 1 -0.03 3.19 -18.10
C MET A 1 0.98 4.04 -17.31
N GLN A 2 1.21 5.33 -17.58
CA GLN A 2 2.23 6.13 -16.87
C GLN A 2 1.96 6.40 -15.37
N ASN A 3 0.71 6.28 -14.89
CA ASN A 3 0.36 6.66 -13.52
C ASN A 3 0.75 5.62 -12.45
N HIS A 4 0.79 4.32 -12.79
CA HIS A 4 1.00 3.25 -11.79
C HIS A 4 2.42 3.23 -11.22
N ILE A 5 3.43 3.58 -12.02
CA ILE A 5 4.82 3.65 -11.54
C ILE A 5 4.97 4.74 -10.48
N ARG A 6 4.28 5.87 -10.67
CA ARG A 6 4.26 6.97 -9.70
C ARG A 6 3.59 6.56 -8.41
N ASP A 7 2.43 5.90 -8.51
CA ASP A 7 1.68 5.42 -7.35
C ASP A 7 2.47 4.36 -6.56
N ILE A 8 3.16 3.45 -7.24
CA ILE A 8 4.05 2.45 -6.60
C ILE A 8 5.17 3.16 -5.83
N ARG A 9 5.88 4.11 -6.47
CA ARG A 9 6.97 4.84 -5.81
C ARG A 9 6.49 5.59 -4.57
N MET A 10 5.35 6.27 -4.68
CA MET A 10 4.76 7.00 -3.56
C MET A 10 4.36 6.06 -2.42
N LEU A 11 3.79 4.89 -2.74
CA LEU A 11 3.45 3.89 -1.74
C LEU A 11 4.70 3.32 -1.05
N THR A 12 5.78 3.07 -1.80
CA THR A 12 7.06 2.64 -1.24
C THR A 12 7.62 3.67 -0.25
N GLU A 13 7.64 4.95 -0.62
CA GLU A 13 8.12 6.03 0.27
C GLU A 13 7.33 6.09 1.58
N LEU A 14 6.01 5.90 1.52
CA LEU A 14 5.15 5.89 2.72
C LEU A 14 5.44 4.67 3.62
N ILE A 15 5.65 3.50 3.04
CA ILE A 15 6.03 2.29 3.79
C ILE A 15 7.42 2.45 4.42
N GLU A 16 8.38 3.02 3.71
CA GLU A 16 9.71 3.31 4.25
C GLU A 16 9.68 4.39 5.34
N ALA A 17 8.75 5.33 5.26
CA ALA A 17 8.52 6.29 6.34
C ALA A 17 7.97 5.59 7.59
N GLU A 18 6.96 4.71 7.43
CA GLU A 18 6.44 3.89 8.52
C GLU A 18 7.52 3.02 9.18
N ALA A 19 8.27 2.25 8.37
CA ALA A 19 9.32 1.36 8.85
C ALA A 19 10.45 2.11 9.55
N GLY A 20 10.73 3.34 9.12
CA GLY A 20 11.71 4.24 9.74
C GLY A 20 11.19 5.01 10.96
N GLY A 21 9.94 4.79 11.39
CA GLY A 21 9.33 5.53 12.49
C GLY A 21 9.08 7.01 12.20
N ARG A 22 9.10 7.40 10.92
CA ARG A 22 8.82 8.78 10.49
C ARG A 22 7.30 9.00 10.40
N PRO A 23 6.81 10.23 10.64
CA PRO A 23 5.43 10.56 10.38
C PRO A 23 5.09 10.30 8.91
N PHE A 24 3.96 9.63 8.66
CA PHE A 24 3.44 9.38 7.32
C PHE A 24 1.91 9.37 7.34
N ASP A 25 1.30 9.64 6.18
CA ASP A 25 -0.14 9.62 6.03
C ASP A 25 -0.64 8.21 5.69
N ARG A 26 -1.25 7.57 6.69
CA ARG A 26 -1.88 6.25 6.57
C ARG A 26 -3.07 6.23 5.61
N SER A 27 -3.84 7.31 5.54
CA SER A 27 -4.97 7.40 4.61
C SER A 27 -4.46 7.47 3.17
N GLN A 28 -3.43 8.30 2.93
CA GLN A 28 -2.80 8.39 1.61
C GLN A 28 -2.21 7.04 1.17
N ALA A 29 -1.54 6.32 2.08
CA ALA A 29 -0.99 4.99 1.80
C ALA A 29 -2.09 3.99 1.42
N ARG A 30 -3.20 3.97 2.16
CA ARG A 30 -4.37 3.13 1.86
C ARG A 30 -4.96 3.45 0.49
N ASP A 31 -5.15 4.72 0.16
CA ASP A 31 -5.77 5.13 -1.09
C ASP A 31 -4.88 4.78 -2.30
N LEU A 32 -3.57 4.92 -2.17
CA LEU A 32 -2.59 4.48 -3.18
C LEU A 32 -2.63 2.95 -3.36
N ALA A 33 -2.65 2.20 -2.26
CA ALA A 33 -2.73 0.75 -2.29
C ALA A 33 -4.02 0.27 -2.98
N HIS A 34 -5.16 0.92 -2.71
CA HIS A 34 -6.43 0.64 -3.39
C HIS A 34 -6.36 0.90 -4.90
N ARG A 35 -5.88 2.07 -5.32
CA ARG A 35 -5.73 2.39 -6.75
C ARG A 35 -4.82 1.40 -7.48
N LEU A 36 -3.71 0.99 -6.84
CA LEU A 36 -2.81 0.01 -7.43
C LEU A 36 -3.43 -1.37 -7.55
N ALA A 37 -4.23 -1.78 -6.57
CA ALA A 37 -4.98 -3.03 -6.57
C ALA A 37 -6.03 -3.10 -7.69
N GLU A 38 -6.75 -1.99 -7.95
CA GLU A 38 -7.75 -1.92 -9.01
C GLU A 38 -7.17 -2.20 -10.41
N HIS A 39 -5.91 -1.81 -10.62
CA HIS A 39 -5.23 -1.97 -11.91
C HIS A 39 -4.30 -3.19 -11.97
N ASN A 40 -3.97 -3.82 -10.84
CA ASN A 40 -3.03 -4.94 -10.77
C ASN A 40 -3.56 -6.04 -9.82
N PRO A 41 -4.16 -7.12 -10.35
CA PRO A 41 -4.75 -8.17 -9.53
C PRO A 41 -3.74 -8.89 -8.61
N GLU A 42 -2.47 -8.95 -8.98
CA GLU A 42 -1.41 -9.51 -8.13
C GLU A 42 -1.07 -8.60 -6.93
N ILE A 43 -1.12 -7.28 -7.11
CA ILE A 43 -0.97 -6.31 -6.02
C ILE A 43 -2.16 -6.41 -5.07
N ALA A 44 -3.38 -6.52 -5.62
CA ALA A 44 -4.60 -6.73 -4.84
C ALA A 44 -4.51 -7.98 -3.94
N LYS A 45 -4.06 -9.11 -4.50
CA LYS A 45 -3.85 -10.36 -3.75
C LYS A 45 -2.84 -10.18 -2.62
N THR A 46 -1.75 -9.47 -2.89
CA THR A 46 -0.68 -9.23 -1.90
C THR A 46 -1.18 -8.37 -0.75
N LEU A 47 -1.82 -7.24 -1.05
CA LEU A 47 -2.40 -6.34 -0.05
C LEU A 47 -3.45 -7.03 0.81
N ARG A 48 -4.26 -7.91 0.20
CA ARG A 48 -5.24 -8.71 0.93
C ARG A 48 -4.59 -9.67 1.91
N ARG A 49 -3.54 -10.40 1.50
CA ARG A 49 -2.76 -11.27 2.41
C ARG A 49 -2.14 -10.51 3.58
N ILE A 50 -1.65 -9.30 3.32
CA ILE A 50 -1.10 -8.42 4.35
C ILE A 50 -2.20 -8.00 5.32
N SER A 51 -3.35 -7.57 4.82
CA SER A 51 -4.51 -7.20 5.64
C SER A 51 -5.02 -8.38 6.46
N ASP A 52 -5.10 -9.58 5.89
CA ASP A 52 -5.52 -10.79 6.60
C ASP A 52 -4.54 -11.17 7.72
N ARG A 53 -3.24 -10.92 7.52
CA ARG A 53 -2.20 -11.15 8.53
C ARG A 53 -2.15 -10.09 9.63
N LEU A 54 -2.46 -8.83 9.30
CA LEU A 54 -2.44 -7.69 10.22
C LEU A 54 -3.78 -7.45 10.92
N GLY A 55 -4.87 -8.05 10.40
CA GLY A 55 -6.16 -8.08 11.07
C GLY A 55 -6.03 -8.69 12.46
N PRO A 56 -6.95 -8.35 13.40
CA PRO A 56 -6.92 -8.90 14.74
C PRO A 56 -6.91 -10.42 14.62
N GLN A 57 -5.82 -11.03 15.09
CA GLN A 57 -5.80 -12.46 15.38
C GLN A 57 -6.88 -12.65 16.44
N VAL A 58 -8.04 -13.15 16.02
CA VAL A 58 -9.10 -13.63 16.92
C VAL A 58 -8.56 -14.69 17.86
#